data_AF-A0A0F0KI65-F1
#
_entry.id   AF-A0A0F0KI65-F1
#
_cell.length_a   1.000
_cell.length_b   1.000
_cell.length_c   1.000
_cell.angle_alpha   90.00
_cell.angle_beta   90.00
_cell.angle_gamma   90.00
#
_symmetry.space_group_name_H-M   'P 1'
#
loop_
_entity.id
_entity.type
_entity.pdbx_description
1 polymer ?
#
loop_
_entity_poly.entity_id
_entity_poly.type
_entity_poly.pdbx_seq_one_letter_code
_entity_poly.pdbx_strand_id
1 'polypeptide(L)'
;MVLSTIGFFALAVFGLGALSVATDTDIIAVPNLGQVPGVAGMIAAVASFALVLWSTLRRSQPSYAATIAIALTAGLAHLIVVWIAVLIGDGNLVLATAVAGDLVRGGASAVIVLAALIAGWGGIALRRTRAEHPRWPWERDDEE
;
A
#
# COMPACT_ATOMS: atom_id res chain seq x y z
N MET A 1 -4.61 9.72 8.71
CA MET A 1 -4.91 8.27 8.83
C MET A 1 -5.82 7.85 7.68
N VAL A 2 -7.12 8.14 7.73
CA VAL A 2 -8.08 7.71 6.69
C VAL A 2 -7.68 8.16 5.28
N LEU A 3 -7.45 9.46 5.07
CA LEU A 3 -7.03 9.98 3.76
C LEU A 3 -5.73 9.33 3.24
N SER A 4 -4.76 9.10 4.12
CA SER A 4 -3.49 8.45 3.76
C SER A 4 -3.68 6.99 3.39
N THR A 5 -4.54 6.25 4.10
CA THR A 5 -4.86 4.85 3.77
C THR A 5 -5.63 4.76 2.45
N ILE A 6 -6.59 5.65 2.21
CA ILE A 6 -7.32 5.74 0.94
C ILE A 6 -6.35 6.09 -0.20
N GLY A 7 -5.48 7.08 0.02
CA GLY A 7 -4.47 7.50 -0.95
C GLY A 7 -3.48 6.37 -1.27
N PHE A 8 -3.05 5.60 -0.27
CA PHE A 8 -2.23 4.41 -0.48
C PHE A 8 -2.95 3.40 -1.38
N PHE A 9 -4.19 3.05 -1.05
CA PHE A 9 -4.97 2.11 -1.83
C PHE A 9 -5.18 2.60 -3.28
N ALA A 10 -5.56 3.86 -3.45
CA ALA A 10 -5.77 4.47 -4.76
C ALA A 10 -4.48 4.49 -5.61
N LEU A 11 -3.35 4.90 -5.02
CA LEU A 11 -2.04 4.91 -5.69
C LEU A 11 -1.57 3.49 -6.05
N ALA A 12 -1.84 2.51 -5.19
CA ALA A 12 -1.48 1.13 -5.46
C ALA A 12 -2.30 0.56 -6.62
N VAL A 13 -3.63 0.74 -6.62
CA VAL A 13 -4.51 0.29 -7.72
C VAL A 13 -4.16 1.00 -9.02
N PHE A 14 -3.99 2.32 -8.98
CA PHE A 14 -3.58 3.10 -10.16
C PHE A 14 -2.21 2.67 -10.67
N GLY A 15 -1.21 2.54 -9.79
CA GLY A 15 0.14 2.18 -10.18
C GLY A 15 0.24 0.77 -10.74
N LEU A 16 -0.51 -0.18 -10.17
CA LEU A 16 -0.60 -1.54 -10.71
C LEU A 16 -1.28 -1.54 -12.09
N GLY A 17 -2.35 -0.76 -12.26
CA GLY A 17 -2.99 -0.58 -13.57
C GLY A 17 -2.05 0.05 -14.61
N ALA A 18 -1.34 1.11 -14.24
CA ALA A 18 -0.36 1.76 -15.10
C ALA A 18 0.79 0.83 -15.48
N LEU A 19 1.27 0.01 -14.53
CA LEU A 19 2.28 -1.00 -14.78
C LEU A 19 1.77 -2.07 -15.75
N SER A 20 0.54 -2.55 -15.57
CA SER A 20 -0.08 -3.54 -16.46
C SER A 20 -0.19 -3.02 -17.91
N VAL A 21 -0.62 -1.77 -18.09
CA VAL A 21 -0.66 -1.12 -19.42
C VAL A 21 0.74 -0.96 -20.01
N ALA A 22 1.73 -0.62 -19.18
CA ALA A 22 3.10 -0.38 -19.65
C ALA A 22 3.84 -1.67 -20.01
N THR A 23 3.60 -2.76 -19.29
CA THR A 23 4.28 -4.05 -19.51
C THR A 23 3.46 -5.03 -20.34
N ASP A 24 2.24 -4.65 -20.75
CA ASP A 24 1.27 -5.51 -21.45
C ASP A 24 1.09 -6.88 -20.75
N THR A 25 1.28 -6.87 -19.42
CA THR A 25 1.30 -8.07 -18.59
C THR A 25 0.14 -8.00 -17.61
N ASP A 26 -0.60 -9.09 -17.52
CA ASP A 26 -1.61 -9.26 -16.47
C ASP A 26 -0.89 -9.57 -15.14
N ILE A 27 -0.76 -8.56 -14.28
CA ILE A 27 -0.10 -8.67 -12.97
C ILE A 27 -0.83 -9.67 -12.05
N ILE A 28 -2.07 -10.06 -12.38
CA ILE A 28 -2.91 -10.96 -11.60
C ILE A 28 -3.06 -12.34 -12.25
N ALA A 29 -2.60 -12.56 -13.49
CA ALA A 29 -2.76 -13.85 -14.16
C ALA A 29 -1.52 -14.73 -13.99
N VAL A 30 -1.33 -15.29 -12.80
CA VAL A 30 -0.62 -16.57 -12.74
C VAL A 30 -1.60 -17.61 -13.27
N PRO A 31 -1.27 -18.35 -14.35
CA PRO A 31 -2.18 -19.34 -14.92
C PRO A 31 -2.68 -20.29 -13.83
N ASN A 32 -4.00 -20.40 -13.69
CA ASN A 32 -4.72 -21.30 -12.77
C ASN A 32 -4.85 -20.90 -11.28
N LEU A 33 -4.35 -19.74 -10.83
CA LEU A 33 -4.43 -19.33 -9.41
C LEU A 33 -5.58 -18.33 -9.08
N GLY A 34 -6.18 -17.72 -10.10
CA GLY A 34 -7.29 -16.76 -9.93
C GLY A 34 -6.89 -15.46 -9.21
N GLN A 35 -7.87 -14.61 -8.90
CA GLN A 35 -7.63 -13.28 -8.30
C GLN A 35 -7.42 -13.30 -6.77
N VAL A 36 -7.69 -14.45 -6.12
CA VAL A 36 -7.76 -14.57 -4.66
C VAL A 36 -6.42 -14.21 -3.98
N PRO A 37 -5.25 -14.71 -4.42
CA PRO A 37 -3.97 -14.37 -3.79
C PRO A 37 -3.67 -12.87 -3.86
N GLY A 38 -3.96 -12.22 -4.99
CA GLY A 38 -3.75 -10.79 -5.18
C GLY A 38 -4.63 -9.93 -4.26
N VAL A 39 -5.92 -10.28 -4.15
CA VAL A 39 -6.86 -9.58 -3.25
C VAL A 39 -6.45 -9.75 -1.79
N ALA A 40 -6.10 -10.98 -1.37
CA ALA A 40 -5.64 -11.25 -0.01
C ALA A 40 -4.36 -10.46 0.31
N GLY A 41 -3.40 -10.45 -0.61
CA GLY A 41 -2.17 -9.66 -0.48
C GLY A 41 -2.43 -8.17 -0.37
N MET A 42 -3.36 -7.62 -1.16
CA MET A 42 -3.69 -6.19 -1.11
C MET A 42 -4.36 -5.81 0.21
N ILE A 43 -5.31 -6.61 0.69
CA ILE A 43 -5.96 -6.40 1.99
C ILE A 43 -4.92 -6.40 3.11
N ALA A 44 -3.99 -7.35 3.10
CA ALA A 44 -2.90 -7.43 4.06
C ALA A 44 -2.00 -6.18 4.01
N ALA A 45 -1.63 -5.72 2.81
CA ALA A 45 -0.83 -4.52 2.63
C ALA A 45 -1.50 -3.28 3.23
N VAL A 46 -2.80 -3.09 2.96
CA VAL A 46 -3.59 -1.97 3.48
C VAL A 46 -3.71 -2.03 5.00
N ALA A 47 -3.99 -3.21 5.55
CA ALA A 47 -4.10 -3.42 7.00
C ALA A 47 -2.75 -3.13 7.69
N SER A 48 -1.65 -3.68 7.18
CA SER A 48 -0.31 -3.44 7.71
C SER A 48 0.09 -1.96 7.61
N PHE A 49 -0.17 -1.31 6.47
CA PHE A 49 0.06 0.13 6.31
C PHE A 49 -0.69 0.93 7.37
N ALA A 50 -1.99 0.67 7.54
CA ALA A 50 -2.82 1.38 8.50
C ALA A 50 -2.33 1.17 9.94
N LEU A 51 -1.98 -0.06 10.32
CA LEU A 51 -1.50 -0.39 11.67
C LEU A 51 -0.16 0.27 12.01
N VAL A 52 0.81 0.23 11.09
CA VAL A 52 2.13 0.82 11.33
C VAL A 52 2.05 2.35 11.30
N LEU A 53 1.26 2.93 10.39
CA LEU A 53 1.02 4.37 10.36
C LEU A 53 0.34 4.83 11.65
N TRP A 54 -0.70 4.12 12.10
CA TRP A 54 -1.37 4.41 13.37
C TRP A 54 -0.41 4.38 14.56
N SER A 55 0.40 3.33 14.66
CA SER A 55 1.39 3.17 15.72
C SER A 55 2.44 4.28 15.71
N THR A 56 2.88 4.69 14.52
CA THR A 56 3.82 5.81 14.31
C THR A 56 3.20 7.14 14.72
N LEU A 57 1.94 7.38 14.35
CA LEU A 57 1.21 8.59 14.70
C LEU A 57 0.77 8.61 16.17
N ARG A 58 0.88 7.52 16.93
CA ARG A 58 0.70 7.59 18.40
C ARG A 58 1.91 8.16 19.13
N ARG A 59 3.10 8.20 18.51
CA ARG A 59 4.31 8.78 19.11
C ARG A 59 4.28 10.31 19.07
N SER A 60 4.85 10.93 20.11
CA SER A 60 4.90 12.39 20.32
C SER A 60 5.73 13.14 19.26
N GLN A 61 6.72 12.47 18.64
CA GLN A 61 7.51 13.02 17.54
C GLN A 61 7.57 12.03 16.36
N PRO A 62 6.61 12.06 15.43
CA PRO A 62 6.63 11.20 14.25
C PRO A 62 7.78 11.62 13.32
N SER A 63 8.74 10.71 13.11
CA SER A 63 9.86 10.92 12.18
C SER A 63 9.46 10.55 10.75
N TYR A 64 9.91 11.33 9.76
CA TYR A 64 9.75 10.98 8.34
C TYR A 64 10.48 9.68 7.99
N ALA A 65 11.54 9.30 8.71
CA ALA A 65 12.20 8.01 8.47
C ALA A 65 11.28 6.81 8.72
N ALA A 66 10.20 6.97 9.50
CA ALA A 66 9.22 5.93 9.73
C ALA A 66 8.42 5.57 8.46
N THR A 67 8.36 6.44 7.43
CA THR A 67 7.69 6.11 6.17
C THR A 67 8.37 4.95 5.45
N ILE A 68 9.70 4.85 5.55
CA ILE A 68 10.48 3.76 4.98
C ILE A 68 10.07 2.44 5.66
N ALA A 69 10.01 2.43 6.99
CA ALA A 69 9.56 1.26 7.74
C ALA A 69 8.10 0.88 7.41
N ILE A 70 7.20 1.87 7.30
CA ILE A 70 5.80 1.65 6.90
C ILE A 70 5.72 1.01 5.52
N ALA A 71 6.44 1.56 4.54
CA ALA A 71 6.42 1.10 3.16
C ALA A 71 7.01 -0.31 3.00
N LEU A 72 8.16 -0.55 3.64
CA LEU A 72 8.76 -1.88 3.67
C LEU A 72 7.81 -2.89 4.33
N THR A 73 7.17 -2.54 5.44
CA THR A 73 6.24 -3.44 6.13
C THR A 73 5.02 -3.76 5.27
N ALA A 74 4.44 -2.76 4.58
CA ALA A 74 3.31 -2.96 3.69
C ALA A 74 3.67 -3.85 2.48
N GLY A 75 4.83 -3.60 1.86
CA GLY A 75 5.32 -4.42 0.75
C GLY A 75 5.65 -5.85 1.17
N LEU A 76 6.27 -6.03 2.34
CA LEU A 76 6.59 -7.37 2.86
C LEU A 76 5.33 -8.14 3.25
N ALA A 77 4.35 -7.48 3.88
CA ALA A 77 3.06 -8.08 4.20
C ALA A 77 2.31 -8.53 2.95
N HIS A 78 2.33 -7.71 1.89
CA HIS A 78 1.78 -8.09 0.59
C HIS A 78 2.43 -9.38 0.05
N LEU A 79 3.77 -9.40 -0.04
CA LEU A 79 4.53 -10.53 -0.57
C LEU A 79 4.31 -11.81 0.24
N ILE A 80 4.37 -11.71 1.58
CA ILE A 80 4.19 -12.86 2.47
C ILE A 80 2.79 -13.44 2.31
N VAL A 81 1.75 -12.59 2.26
CA VAL A 81 0.38 -13.08 2.16
C VAL A 81 0.08 -13.66 0.79
N VAL A 82 0.60 -13.08 -0.30
CA VAL A 82 0.51 -13.69 -1.64
C VAL A 82 1.21 -15.04 -1.65
N TRP A 83 2.43 -15.14 -1.10
CA TRP A 83 3.19 -16.38 -1.04
C TRP A 83 2.44 -17.47 -0.26
N ILE A 84 1.89 -17.14 0.91
CA ILE A 84 1.08 -18.06 1.71
C ILE A 84 -0.19 -18.47 0.95
N ALA A 85 -0.89 -17.53 0.32
CA ALA A 85 -2.12 -17.81 -0.41
C ALA A 85 -1.88 -18.76 -1.60
N VAL A 86 -0.80 -18.56 -2.35
CA VAL A 86 -0.40 -19.47 -3.44
C VAL A 86 0.01 -20.84 -2.89
N LEU A 87 0.77 -20.88 -1.79
CA LEU A 87 1.19 -22.14 -1.16
C LEU A 87 -0.02 -22.95 -0.67
N ILE A 88 -1.02 -22.32 -0.08
CA ILE A 88 -2.25 -22.99 0.36
C ILE A 88 -3.10 -23.45 -0.83
N GLY A 89 -3.15 -22.66 -1.91
CA GLY A 89 -3.97 -22.97 -3.08
C GLY A 89 -3.43 -24.14 -3.92
N ASP A 90 -2.11 -24.21 -4.13
CA ASP A 90 -1.47 -25.19 -5.04
C ASP A 90 -0.67 -26.28 -4.29
N GLY A 91 -0.29 -26.03 -3.03
CA GLY A 91 0.56 -26.94 -2.25
C GLY A 91 2.04 -26.98 -2.69
N ASN A 92 2.42 -26.20 -3.71
CA ASN A 92 3.75 -26.21 -4.29
C ASN A 92 4.60 -25.00 -3.83
N LEU A 93 5.60 -25.28 -2.99
CA LEU A 93 6.54 -24.27 -2.49
C LEU A 93 7.37 -23.60 -3.59
N VAL A 94 7.69 -24.35 -4.66
CA VAL A 94 8.48 -23.84 -5.79
C VAL A 94 7.65 -22.82 -6.57
N LEU A 95 6.37 -23.12 -6.81
CA LEU A 95 5.46 -22.21 -7.48
C LEU A 95 5.24 -20.93 -6.66
N ALA A 96 4.96 -21.06 -5.36
CA ALA A 96 4.76 -19.91 -4.47
C ALA A 96 5.98 -18.97 -4.47
N THR A 97 7.19 -19.54 -4.42
CA THR A 97 8.43 -18.77 -4.43
C THR A 97 8.69 -18.13 -5.80
N ALA A 98 8.39 -18.83 -6.89
CA ALA A 98 8.50 -18.29 -8.24
C ALA A 98 7.55 -17.09 -8.45
N VAL A 99 6.29 -17.21 -8.01
CA VAL A 99 5.30 -16.12 -8.09
C VAL A 99 5.74 -14.90 -7.28
N ALA A 100 6.24 -15.10 -6.05
CA ALA A 100 6.75 -14.01 -5.24
C ALA A 100 7.96 -13.33 -5.90
N GLY A 101 8.87 -14.11 -6.49
CA GLY A 101 10.02 -13.59 -7.22
C GLY A 101 9.64 -12.82 -8.49
N ASP A 102 8.62 -13.29 -9.20
CA ASP A 102 8.11 -12.63 -10.40
C ASP A 102 7.41 -11.31 -10.06
N LEU A 103 6.69 -11.24 -8.94
CA LEU A 103 6.07 -9.99 -8.45
C LEU A 103 7.11 -8.90 -8.14
N VAL A 104 8.27 -9.32 -7.62
CA VAL A 104 9.40 -8.42 -7.35
C VAL A 104 10.06 -7.99 -8.66
N ARG A 105 10.31 -8.93 -9.58
CA ARG A 105 10.99 -8.65 -10.86
C ARG A 105 10.12 -7.87 -11.83
N GLY A 106 8.82 -8.12 -11.83
CA GLY A 106 7.80 -7.44 -12.63
C GLY A 106 7.48 -6.03 -12.13
N GLY A 107 8.02 -5.60 -10.99
CA GLY A 107 7.91 -4.23 -10.50
C GLY A 107 6.64 -3.94 -9.69
N ALA A 108 5.71 -4.89 -9.56
CA ALA A 108 4.49 -4.73 -8.77
C ALA A 108 4.81 -4.47 -7.28
N SER A 109 5.81 -5.15 -6.72
CA SER A 109 6.26 -4.87 -5.34
C SER A 109 6.84 -3.46 -5.20
N ALA A 110 7.56 -2.97 -6.22
CA ALA A 110 8.13 -1.62 -6.21
C ALA A 110 7.02 -0.55 -6.23
N VAL A 111 5.96 -0.76 -7.01
CA VAL A 111 4.78 0.11 -7.04
C VAL A 111 4.12 0.19 -5.66
N ILE A 112 3.90 -0.93 -4.98
CA ILE A 112 3.28 -0.94 -3.64
C ILE A 112 4.15 -0.19 -2.63
N VAL A 113 5.46 -0.40 -2.65
CA VAL A 113 6.40 0.29 -1.76
C VAL A 113 6.40 1.80 -2.03
N LEU A 114 6.45 2.23 -3.29
CA LEU A 114 6.40 3.64 -3.66
C LEU A 114 5.08 4.31 -3.28
N ALA A 115 3.95 3.64 -3.55
CA ALA A 115 2.63 4.12 -3.14
C ALA A 115 2.54 4.29 -1.62
N ALA A 116 3.05 3.33 -0.85
CA ALA A 116 3.09 3.40 0.61
C ALA A 116 4.02 4.51 1.12
N LEU A 117 5.17 4.73 0.47
CA LEU A 117 6.07 5.83 0.80
C LEU A 117 5.39 7.20 0.62
N ILE A 118 4.77 7.42 -0.55
CA ILE A 118 4.10 8.68 -0.88
C ILE A 118 2.93 8.93 0.08
N ALA A 119 2.07 7.93 0.27
CA ALA A 119 0.91 8.04 1.14
C ALA A 119 1.27 8.20 2.62
N GLY A 120 2.28 7.45 3.08
CA GLY A 120 2.80 7.53 4.45
C GLY A 120 3.43 8.89 4.72
N TRP A 121 4.23 9.41 3.78
CA TRP A 121 4.82 10.73 3.87
C TRP A 121 3.76 11.84 3.94
N GLY A 122 2.75 11.79 3.06
CA GLY A 122 1.62 12.71 3.10
C GLY A 122 0.86 12.66 4.43
N GLY A 123 0.65 11.46 4.99
CA GLY A 123 0.01 11.29 6.29
C GLY A 123 0.80 11.90 7.46
N ILE A 124 2.13 11.75 7.47
CA ILE A 124 2.99 12.35 8.48
C ILE A 124 3.05 13.87 8.29
N ALA A 125 3.16 14.34 7.05
CA ALA A 125 3.22 15.77 6.72
C ALA A 125 1.96 16.51 7.21
N LEU A 126 0.76 16.00 6.88
CA LEU A 126 -0.51 16.59 7.33
C LEU A 126 -0.62 16.70 8.84
N ARG A 127 -0.16 15.67 9.58
CA ARG A 127 -0.16 15.72 11.05
C ARG A 127 0.85 16.73 11.59
N ARG A 128 2.03 16.84 10.98
CA ARG A 128 3.09 17.76 11.42
C ARG A 128 2.70 19.21 11.17
N THR A 129 2.08 19.51 10.03
CA THR A 129 1.67 20.87 9.68
C THR A 129 0.39 21.31 10.38
N ARG A 130 -0.27 20.42 11.14
CA ARG A 130 -1.60 20.65 11.71
C ARG A 130 -2.54 21.26 10.67
N ALA A 131 -2.49 20.74 9.44
CA ALA A 131 -3.33 21.23 8.37
C ALA A 131 -4.79 21.09 8.80
N GLU A 132 -5.45 22.22 9.04
CA GLU A 132 -6.87 22.24 9.32
C GLU A 132 -7.64 21.88 8.05
N HIS A 133 -8.88 21.45 8.25
CA HIS A 133 -9.80 21.26 7.14
C HIS A 133 -9.86 22.58 6.34
N PRO A 134 -9.66 22.55 5.01
CA PRO A 134 -9.78 23.75 4.20
C PRO A 134 -11.18 24.30 4.42
N ARG A 135 -11.27 25.46 5.07
CA ARG A 135 -12.53 26.18 5.23
C ARG A 135 -12.67 27.13 4.07
N TRP A 136 -13.78 27.03 3.38
CA TRP A 136 -14.06 27.95 2.31
C TRP A 136 -14.40 29.33 2.87
N PRO A 137 -14.14 30.42 2.11
CA PRO A 137 -14.38 31.77 2.61
C PRO A 137 -15.79 32.02 3.14
N TRP A 138 -16.79 31.34 2.58
CA TRP A 138 -18.21 31.42 2.96
C TRP A 138 -18.61 30.49 4.13
N GLU A 139 -17.70 29.64 4.63
CA GLU A 139 -17.90 28.80 5.83
C GLU A 139 -17.37 29.50 7.10
N ARG A 140 -16.82 30.70 6.96
CA ARG A 140 -16.57 31.57 8.10
C ARG A 140 -17.89 32.25 8.38
N ASP A 141 -18.48 31.97 9.55
CA ASP A 141 -19.54 32.82 10.05
C ASP A 141 -18.93 34.23 10.14
N ASP A 142 -19.42 35.13 9.28
CA ASP A 142 -19.09 36.54 9.29
C ASP A 142 -19.69 37.17 10.56
N GLU A 143 -19.15 36.81 11.72
CA GLU A 143 -19.44 37.45 13.01
C GLU A 143 -18.27 38.40 13.33
N GLU A 144 -18.32 39.58 12.72
CA GLU A 144 -17.88 40.83 13.38
C GLU A 144 -18.92 41.27 14.42
#